data_AF-A0A140E5F9-F1
#
_entry.id   AF-A0A140E5F9-F1
#
_cell.length_a   1.000
_cell.length_b   1.000
_cell.length_c   1.000
_cell.angle_alpha   90.00
_cell.angle_beta   90.00
_cell.angle_gamma   90.00
#
_symmetry.space_group_name_H-M   'P 1'
#
loop_
_entity.id
_entity.type
_entity.pdbx_description
1 polymer ?
#
loop_
_entity_poly.entity_id
_entity_poly.type
_entity_poly.pdbx_seq_one_letter_code
_entity_poly.pdbx_strand_id
1 'polypeptide(L)'
;MPHKSTITKADVIRAGSIHNKVSKVAEALSGLDSASLGCTVSESTTIVMATKILGKIKDESQAVLDKAEELYKNRDVELINRATLRYWRIQEDTELCKISKHSVQQNFLEKTTELSKQGFSQIEIDAILTDPAPEIEVLELRIKALKTEKMRVEDFLRDVPIYRSELLVGTAVEVTAEAA
;
A
#
# COMPACT_ATOMS: atom_id res chain seq x y z
N MET A 1 19.77 -14.40 17.88
CA MET A 1 19.25 -14.46 16.48
C MET A 1 18.36 -13.25 16.28
N PRO A 2 18.55 -12.44 15.23
CA PRO A 2 17.80 -11.20 15.06
C PRO A 2 16.41 -11.59 14.54
N HIS A 3 15.42 -11.65 15.44
CA HIS A 3 14.04 -11.77 14.99
C HIS A 3 13.66 -10.46 14.30
N LYS A 4 13.38 -10.57 13.00
CA LYS A 4 12.84 -9.54 12.13
C LYS A 4 11.54 -9.01 12.74
N SER A 5 11.64 -8.03 13.64
CA SER A 5 10.54 -7.60 14.52
C SER A 5 9.69 -6.52 13.86
N THR A 6 9.31 -6.71 12.60
CA THR A 6 8.44 -5.78 11.88
C THR A 6 7.04 -6.36 11.89
N ILE A 7 6.16 -5.80 12.71
CA ILE A 7 4.73 -6.15 12.69
C ILE A 7 4.11 -5.64 11.40
N THR A 8 3.17 -6.40 10.83
CA THR A 8 2.46 -6.03 9.59
C THR A 8 1.07 -5.50 9.90
N LYS A 9 0.44 -4.80 8.95
CA LYS A 9 -0.98 -4.40 9.05
C LYS A 9 -1.90 -5.60 9.34
N ALA A 10 -1.62 -6.77 8.76
CA ALA A 10 -2.40 -7.98 9.02
C ALA A 10 -2.27 -8.44 10.48
N ASP A 11 -1.10 -8.27 11.09
CA ASP A 11 -0.88 -8.58 12.51
C ASP A 11 -1.67 -7.62 13.39
N VAL A 12 -1.70 -6.32 13.06
CA VAL A 12 -2.49 -5.32 13.79
C VAL A 12 -4.00 -5.62 13.73
N ILE A 13 -4.52 -5.94 12.54
CA ILE A 13 -5.94 -6.31 12.36
C ILE A 13 -6.27 -7.56 13.18
N ARG A 14 -5.40 -8.58 13.12
CA ARG A 14 -5.58 -9.83 13.85
C ARG A 14 -5.54 -9.59 15.36
N ALA A 15 -4.54 -8.84 15.84
CA ALA A 15 -4.39 -8.48 17.24
C ALA A 15 -5.61 -7.71 17.74
N GLY A 16 -6.12 -6.72 17.01
CA GLY A 16 -7.33 -6.00 17.37
C GLY A 16 -8.57 -6.91 17.46
N SER A 17 -8.73 -7.85 16.52
CA SER A 17 -9.84 -8.81 16.56
C SER A 17 -9.75 -9.76 17.75
N ILE A 18 -8.55 -10.29 18.02
CA ILE A 18 -8.30 -11.19 19.16
C ILE A 18 -8.51 -10.45 20.47
N HIS A 19 -7.88 -9.28 20.63
CA HIS A 19 -7.97 -8.47 21.83
C HIS A 19 -9.44 -8.17 22.18
N ASN A 20 -10.22 -7.69 21.22
CA ASN A 20 -11.64 -7.36 21.44
C ASN A 20 -12.50 -8.56 21.87
N LYS A 21 -12.19 -9.77 21.36
CA LYS A 21 -12.91 -10.99 21.71
C LYS A 21 -12.48 -11.54 23.06
N VAL A 22 -11.18 -11.53 23.33
CA VAL A 22 -10.58 -12.18 24.51
C VAL A 22 -10.67 -11.29 25.74
N SER A 23 -10.51 -9.97 25.62
CA SER A 23 -10.51 -9.05 26.77
C SER A 23 -11.78 -9.16 27.61
N LYS A 24 -12.95 -9.17 26.98
CA LYS A 24 -14.24 -9.31 27.67
C LYS A 24 -14.39 -10.64 28.40
N VAL A 25 -13.91 -11.74 27.80
CA VAL A 25 -14.00 -13.08 28.38
C VAL A 25 -12.99 -13.24 29.51
N ALA A 26 -11.77 -12.73 29.34
CA ALA A 26 -10.74 -12.75 30.38
C ALA A 26 -11.17 -11.92 31.60
N GLU A 27 -11.75 -10.74 31.39
CA GLU A 27 -12.28 -9.88 32.46
C GLU A 27 -13.44 -10.54 33.19
N ALA A 28 -14.41 -11.10 32.45
CA ALA A 28 -15.54 -11.80 33.03
C ALA A 28 -15.10 -13.00 33.89
N LEU A 29 -14.18 -13.84 33.39
CA LEU A 29 -13.66 -15.00 34.13
C LEU A 29 -12.79 -14.59 35.32
N SER A 30 -12.06 -13.48 35.24
CA SER A 30 -11.29 -12.95 36.37
C SER A 30 -12.15 -12.40 37.50
N GLY A 31 -13.38 -11.94 37.18
CA GLY A 31 -14.35 -11.45 38.13
C GLY A 31 -15.23 -12.53 38.76
N LEU A 32 -15.11 -13.80 38.34
CA LEU A 32 -15.87 -14.89 38.94
C LEU A 32 -15.30 -15.24 40.31
N ASP A 33 -16.11 -15.02 41.35
CA ASP A 33 -15.86 -15.63 42.65
C ASP A 33 -16.33 -17.09 42.65
N SER A 34 -15.38 -18.01 42.48
CA SER A 34 -15.64 -19.45 42.46
C SER A 34 -16.28 -19.98 43.75
N ALA A 35 -16.11 -19.30 44.88
CA ALA A 35 -16.76 -19.66 46.15
C ALA A 35 -18.26 -19.31 46.14
N SER A 36 -18.62 -18.16 45.56
CA SER A 36 -20.01 -17.73 45.38
C SER A 36 -20.79 -18.56 44.36
N LEU A 37 -20.09 -19.29 43.47
CA LEU A 37 -20.68 -20.11 42.41
C LEU A 37 -20.86 -21.59 42.80
N GLY A 38 -20.40 -21.99 43.99
CA GLY A 38 -20.49 -23.39 44.45
C GLY A 38 -19.65 -24.37 43.63
N CYS A 39 -18.60 -23.89 42.96
CA CYS A 39 -17.72 -24.73 42.13
C CYS A 39 -16.95 -25.76 42.95
N THR A 40 -16.70 -26.93 42.37
CA THR A 40 -15.73 -27.89 42.91
C THR A 40 -14.29 -27.38 42.76
N VAL A 41 -13.37 -27.92 43.56
CA VAL A 41 -11.93 -27.57 43.48
C VAL A 41 -11.36 -27.73 42.06
N SER A 42 -11.80 -28.76 41.34
CA SER A 42 -11.36 -29.04 39.96
C SER A 42 -11.86 -28.00 38.95
N GLU A 43 -13.10 -27.52 39.11
CA GLU A 43 -13.71 -26.49 38.26
C GLU A 43 -13.07 -25.13 38.54
N SER A 44 -12.85 -24.78 39.81
CA SER A 44 -12.13 -23.56 40.19
C SER A 44 -10.72 -23.54 39.61
N THR A 45 -10.02 -24.68 39.65
CA THR A 45 -8.67 -24.80 39.05
C THR A 45 -8.72 -24.60 37.53
N THR A 46 -9.74 -25.15 36.87
CA THR A 46 -9.95 -25.00 35.42
C THR A 46 -10.24 -23.55 35.04
N ILE A 47 -11.07 -22.85 35.81
CA ILE A 47 -11.37 -21.42 35.62
C ILE A 47 -10.10 -20.59 35.75
N VAL A 48 -9.29 -20.81 36.80
CA VAL A 48 -8.01 -20.10 36.99
C VAL A 48 -7.05 -20.32 35.82
N MET A 49 -6.93 -21.56 35.32
CA MET A 49 -6.09 -21.85 34.15
C MET A 49 -6.62 -21.18 32.87
N ALA A 50 -7.93 -21.22 32.64
CA ALA A 50 -8.55 -20.57 31.49
C ALA A 50 -8.34 -19.04 31.53
N THR A 51 -8.55 -18.40 32.69
CA THR A 51 -8.29 -16.97 32.90
C THR A 51 -6.83 -16.63 32.62
N LYS A 52 -5.88 -17.46 33.07
CA LYS A 52 -4.45 -17.25 32.81
C LYS A 52 -4.10 -17.33 31.33
N ILE A 53 -4.63 -18.32 30.61
CA ILE A 53 -4.39 -18.48 29.16
C ILE A 53 -4.99 -17.31 28.39
N LEU A 54 -6.23 -16.93 28.69
CA LEU A 54 -6.89 -15.81 28.03
C LEU A 54 -6.22 -14.47 28.37
N GLY A 55 -5.75 -14.29 29.61
CA GLY A 55 -4.95 -13.14 30.00
C GLY A 55 -3.67 -13.02 29.18
N LYS A 56 -2.94 -14.13 29.00
CA LYS A 56 -1.73 -14.13 28.15
C LYS A 56 -2.03 -13.73 26.70
N ILE A 57 -3.12 -14.25 26.12
CA ILE A 57 -3.53 -13.90 24.74
C ILE A 57 -3.94 -12.41 24.65
N LYS A 58 -4.64 -11.89 25.67
CA LYS A 58 -4.96 -10.47 25.79
C LYS A 58 -3.69 -9.61 25.79
N ASP A 59 -2.71 -9.98 26.61
CA ASP A 59 -1.48 -9.20 26.75
C ASP A 59 -0.62 -9.24 25.47
N GLU A 60 -0.50 -10.41 24.82
CA GLU A 60 0.22 -10.54 23.55
C GLU A 60 -0.43 -9.72 22.43
N SER A 61 -1.76 -9.74 22.33
CA SER A 61 -2.48 -8.91 21.35
C SER A 61 -2.36 -7.42 21.66
N GLN A 62 -2.39 -7.02 22.95
CA GLN A 62 -2.18 -5.63 23.35
C GLN A 62 -0.78 -5.14 22.98
N ALA A 63 0.28 -5.94 23.20
CA ALA A 63 1.64 -5.57 22.85
C ALA A 63 1.83 -5.27 21.34
N VAL A 64 1.11 -5.99 20.46
CA VAL A 64 1.10 -5.70 19.02
C VAL A 64 0.40 -4.37 18.72
N LEU A 65 -0.72 -4.09 19.40
CA LEU A 65 -1.46 -2.83 19.25
C LEU A 65 -0.66 -1.64 19.76
N ASP A 66 0.00 -1.75 20.91
CA ASP A 66 0.85 -0.70 21.49
C ASP A 66 2.01 -0.36 20.56
N LYS A 67 2.66 -1.39 19.99
CA LYS A 67 3.71 -1.21 19.01
C LYS A 67 3.20 -0.55 17.73
N ALA A 68 1.99 -0.89 17.29
CA ALA A 68 1.37 -0.25 16.13
C ALA A 68 1.06 1.22 16.39
N GLU A 69 0.63 1.57 17.60
CA GLU A 69 0.40 2.93 18.03
C GLU A 69 1.71 3.73 18.12
N GLU A 70 2.78 3.11 18.62
CA GLU A 70 4.12 3.72 18.65
C GLU A 70 4.62 4.04 17.23
N LEU A 71 4.51 3.09 16.30
CA LEU A 71 4.85 3.30 14.89
C LEU A 71 4.00 4.41 14.26
N TYR A 72 2.69 4.46 14.59
CA TYR A 72 1.84 5.53 14.12
C TYR A 72 2.28 6.90 14.66
N LYS A 73 2.61 7.00 15.95
CA LYS A 73 3.07 8.25 16.58
C LYS A 73 4.39 8.75 16.00
N ASN A 74 5.29 7.83 15.69
CA ASN A 74 6.64 8.11 15.17
C ASN A 74 6.74 8.06 13.64
N ARG A 75 5.61 8.02 12.93
CA ARG A 75 5.59 7.91 11.46
C ARG A 75 6.27 9.11 10.81
N ASP A 76 6.94 8.85 9.68
CA ASP A 76 7.52 9.90 8.84
C ASP A 76 6.40 10.64 8.09
N VAL A 77 5.91 11.72 8.70
CA VAL A 77 4.84 12.57 8.14
C VAL A 77 5.28 13.19 6.82
N GLU A 78 6.55 13.53 6.66
CA GLU A 78 7.05 14.13 5.42
C GLU A 78 7.06 13.12 4.28
N LEU A 79 7.50 11.89 4.54
CA LEU A 79 7.40 10.81 3.55
C LEU A 79 5.94 10.53 3.16
N ILE A 80 5.02 10.50 4.13
CA ILE A 80 3.57 10.32 3.86
C ILE A 80 3.02 11.46 3.00
N ASN A 81 3.39 12.70 3.28
CA ASN A 81 2.97 13.86 2.50
C ASN A 81 3.53 13.80 1.07
N ARG A 82 4.82 13.51 0.91
CA ARG A 82 5.45 13.34 -0.42
C ARG A 82 4.81 12.21 -1.22
N ALA A 83 4.54 11.06 -0.59
CA ALA A 83 3.85 9.94 -1.21
C ALA A 83 2.42 10.32 -1.63
N THR A 84 1.70 11.05 -0.77
CA THR A 84 0.34 11.54 -1.08
C THR A 84 0.35 12.50 -2.27
N LEU A 85 1.26 13.48 -2.28
CA LEU A 85 1.42 14.40 -3.41
C LEU A 85 1.78 13.65 -4.70
N ARG A 86 2.70 12.69 -4.62
CA ARG A 86 3.09 11.88 -5.78
C ARG A 86 1.93 11.04 -6.30
N TYR A 87 1.10 10.47 -5.44
CA TYR A 87 -0.07 9.69 -5.84
C TYR A 87 -1.01 10.49 -6.76
N TRP A 88 -1.29 11.74 -6.40
CA TRP A 88 -2.11 12.65 -7.21
C TRP A 88 -1.37 13.08 -8.48
N ARG A 89 -0.09 13.43 -8.37
CA ARG A 89 0.70 13.87 -9.52
C ARG A 89 0.84 12.79 -10.60
N ILE A 90 0.97 11.52 -10.21
CA ILE A 90 1.04 10.41 -11.17
C ILE A 90 -0.22 10.36 -12.06
N GLN A 91 -1.39 10.72 -11.52
CA GLN A 91 -2.61 10.76 -12.32
C GLN A 91 -2.52 11.84 -13.41
N GLU A 92 -2.08 13.05 -13.05
CA GLU A 92 -1.86 14.14 -14.01
C GLU A 92 -0.82 13.74 -15.06
N ASP A 93 0.34 13.22 -14.64
CA ASP A 93 1.41 12.77 -15.54
C ASP A 93 0.91 11.68 -16.51
N THR A 94 0.05 10.78 -16.04
CA THR A 94 -0.55 9.72 -16.86
C THR A 94 -1.49 10.29 -17.92
N GLU A 95 -2.34 11.25 -17.56
CA GLU A 95 -3.24 11.90 -18.51
C GLU A 95 -2.47 12.72 -19.54
N LEU A 96 -1.42 13.43 -19.13
CA LEU A 96 -0.54 14.14 -20.05
C LEU A 96 0.08 13.18 -21.08
N CYS A 97 0.58 12.01 -20.66
CA CYS A 97 1.12 11.02 -21.60
C CYS A 97 0.06 10.51 -22.59
N LYS A 98 -1.19 10.31 -22.14
CA LYS A 98 -2.30 9.90 -23.02
C LYS A 98 -2.65 10.99 -24.03
N ILE A 99 -2.70 12.25 -23.60
CA ILE A 99 -2.95 13.40 -24.47
C ILE A 99 -1.84 13.52 -25.52
N SER A 100 -0.57 13.43 -25.11
CA SER A 100 0.57 13.44 -26.02
C SER A 100 0.49 12.30 -27.03
N LYS A 101 0.19 11.07 -26.59
CA LYS A 101 0.04 9.92 -27.48
C LYS A 101 -1.04 10.16 -28.53
N HIS A 102 -2.21 10.63 -28.09
CA HIS A 102 -3.31 10.95 -29.00
C HIS A 102 -2.91 12.05 -29.99
N SER A 103 -2.23 13.11 -29.52
CA SER A 103 -1.76 14.20 -30.39
C SER A 103 -0.77 13.72 -31.44
N VAL A 104 0.20 12.87 -31.09
CA VAL A 104 1.16 12.28 -32.04
C VAL A 104 0.43 11.47 -33.12
N GLN A 105 -0.54 10.64 -32.72
CA GLN A 105 -1.35 9.83 -33.63
C GLN A 105 -2.18 10.70 -34.60
N GLN A 106 -2.87 11.72 -34.07
CA GLN A 106 -3.67 12.62 -34.90
C GLN A 106 -2.80 13.44 -35.85
N ASN A 107 -1.70 14.02 -35.37
CA ASN A 107 -0.79 14.81 -36.21
C ASN A 107 -0.22 13.98 -37.37
N PHE A 108 0.15 12.72 -37.12
CA PHE A 108 0.63 11.83 -38.17
C PHE A 108 -0.48 11.48 -39.17
N LEU A 109 -1.68 11.17 -38.69
CA LEU A 109 -2.84 10.88 -39.54
C LEU A 109 -3.23 12.07 -40.41
N GLU A 110 -3.29 13.27 -39.84
CA GLU A 110 -3.61 14.52 -40.55
C GLU A 110 -2.58 14.80 -41.64
N LYS A 111 -1.28 14.71 -41.33
CA LYS A 111 -0.20 14.90 -42.32
C LYS A 111 -0.23 13.85 -43.42
N THR A 112 -0.46 12.59 -43.07
CA THR A 112 -0.59 11.48 -44.04
C THR A 112 -1.78 11.72 -44.97
N THR A 113 -2.92 12.12 -44.41
CA THR A 113 -4.14 12.42 -45.16
C THR A 113 -3.94 13.60 -46.11
N GLU A 114 -3.24 14.64 -45.65
CA GLU A 114 -2.96 15.83 -46.45
C GLU A 114 -2.02 15.54 -47.62
N LEU A 115 -0.93 14.79 -47.39
CA LEU A 115 -0.03 14.37 -48.46
C LEU A 115 -0.72 13.43 -49.46
N SER A 116 -1.58 12.52 -48.96
CA SER A 116 -2.39 11.66 -49.82
C SER A 116 -3.32 12.46 -50.74
N LYS A 117 -3.98 13.52 -50.21
CA LYS A 117 -4.80 14.44 -51.03
C LYS A 117 -3.99 15.21 -52.07
N GLN A 118 -2.72 15.50 -51.79
CA GLN A 118 -1.81 16.15 -52.73
C GLN A 118 -1.27 15.19 -53.80
N GLY A 119 -1.64 13.90 -53.75
CA GLY A 119 -1.30 12.90 -54.75
C GLY A 119 -0.02 12.13 -54.49
N PHE A 120 0.60 12.30 -53.31
CA PHE A 120 1.77 11.51 -52.92
C PHE A 120 1.35 10.04 -52.70
N SER A 121 2.17 9.13 -53.20
CA SER A 121 2.06 7.70 -52.92
C SER A 121 2.51 7.37 -51.49
N GLN A 122 2.08 6.23 -50.95
CA GLN A 122 2.48 5.83 -49.59
C GLN A 122 4.01 5.74 -49.42
N ILE A 123 4.73 5.27 -50.44
CA ILE A 123 6.20 5.18 -50.42
C ILE A 123 6.85 6.57 -50.28
N GLU A 124 6.28 7.58 -50.95
CA GLU A 124 6.77 8.96 -50.85
C GLU A 124 6.40 9.57 -49.50
N ILE A 125 5.20 9.28 -48.97
CA ILE A 125 4.78 9.72 -47.65
C ILE A 125 5.69 9.15 -46.56
N ASP A 126 6.01 7.86 -46.63
CA ASP A 126 6.90 7.18 -45.67
C ASP A 126 8.34 7.72 -45.74
N ALA A 127 8.74 8.31 -46.87
CA ALA A 127 10.03 8.99 -47.01
C ALA A 127 10.01 10.45 -46.47
N ILE A 128 8.84 11.08 -46.39
CA ILE A 128 8.66 12.47 -45.91
C ILE A 128 8.37 12.52 -44.42
N LEU A 129 7.51 11.61 -43.93
CA LEU A 129 7.05 11.57 -42.55
C LEU A 129 7.81 10.52 -41.75
N THR A 130 8.23 10.91 -40.55
CA THR A 130 8.77 9.98 -39.57
C THR A 130 7.65 9.10 -39.02
N ASP A 131 7.89 7.78 -38.95
CA ASP A 131 7.00 6.83 -38.29
C ASP A 131 6.79 7.22 -36.81
N PRO A 132 5.53 7.42 -36.35
CA PRO A 132 5.23 7.78 -34.97
C PRO A 132 5.31 6.59 -34.00
N ALA A 133 5.42 5.35 -34.49
CA ALA A 133 5.35 4.15 -33.65
C ALA A 133 6.37 4.15 -32.48
N PRO A 134 7.66 4.52 -32.67
CA PRO A 134 8.61 4.55 -31.57
C PRO A 134 8.24 5.55 -30.46
N GLU A 135 7.73 6.73 -30.82
CA GLU A 135 7.31 7.75 -29.84
C GLU A 135 6.06 7.28 -29.07
N ILE A 136 5.11 6.65 -29.77
CA ILE A 136 3.92 6.06 -29.17
C ILE A 136 4.32 4.96 -28.18
N GLU A 137 5.27 4.09 -28.53
CA GLU A 137 5.75 3.01 -27.66
C GLU A 137 6.39 3.57 -26.38
N VAL A 138 7.22 4.62 -26.49
CA VAL A 138 7.82 5.30 -25.33
C VAL A 138 6.74 5.85 -24.39
N LEU A 139 5.69 6.47 -24.92
CA LEU A 139 4.58 6.99 -24.13
C LEU A 139 3.78 5.87 -23.47
N GLU A 140 3.56 4.75 -24.14
CA GLU A 140 2.90 3.56 -23.57
C GLU A 140 3.71 2.95 -22.43
N LEU A 141 5.02 2.79 -22.61
CA LEU A 141 5.93 2.32 -21.57
C LEU A 141 5.92 3.25 -20.37
N ARG A 142 5.91 4.57 -20.60
CA ARG A 142 5.83 5.56 -19.52
C ARG A 142 4.51 5.47 -18.75
N ILE A 143 3.38 5.33 -19.44
CA ILE A 143 2.07 5.12 -18.81
C ILE A 143 2.07 3.84 -17.95
N LYS A 144 2.67 2.75 -18.45
CA LYS A 144 2.77 1.49 -17.70
C LYS A 144 3.62 1.67 -16.45
N ALA A 145 4.77 2.33 -16.56
CA ALA A 145 5.64 2.63 -15.42
C ALA A 145 4.93 3.47 -14.35
N LEU A 146 4.23 4.54 -14.77
CA LEU A 146 3.44 5.40 -13.88
C LEU A 146 2.33 4.62 -13.17
N LYS A 147 1.64 3.68 -13.85
CA LYS A 147 0.65 2.81 -13.20
C LYS A 147 1.27 1.91 -12.13
N THR A 148 2.42 1.30 -12.42
CA THR A 148 3.14 0.47 -11.45
C THR A 148 3.61 1.30 -10.25
N GLU A 149 4.12 2.51 -10.49
CA GLU A 149 4.49 3.45 -9.43
C GLU A 149 3.28 3.82 -8.55
N LYS A 150 2.13 4.13 -9.18
CA LYS A 150 0.89 4.49 -8.45
C LYS A 150 0.46 3.37 -7.50
N MET A 151 0.51 2.12 -7.96
CA MET A 151 0.17 0.96 -7.13
C MET A 151 1.08 0.86 -5.89
N ARG A 152 2.39 1.04 -6.06
CA ARG A 152 3.36 1.01 -4.95
C ARG A 152 3.13 2.13 -3.94
N VAL A 153 2.92 3.34 -4.43
CA VAL A 153 2.60 4.50 -3.59
C VAL A 153 1.27 4.29 -2.86
N GLU A 154 0.27 3.74 -3.53
CA GLU A 154 -1.02 3.41 -2.92
C GLU A 154 -0.89 2.32 -1.85
N ASP A 155 -0.12 1.27 -2.11
CA ASP A 155 0.15 0.21 -1.13
C ASP A 155 0.84 0.77 0.13
N PHE A 156 1.82 1.67 -0.03
CA PHE A 156 2.45 2.38 1.07
C PHE A 156 1.43 3.20 1.88
N LEU A 157 0.60 4.02 1.22
CA LEU A 157 -0.40 4.86 1.88
C LEU A 157 -1.49 4.02 2.57
N ARG A 158 -1.78 2.83 2.06
CA ARG A 158 -2.73 1.87 2.66
C ARG A 158 -2.12 1.04 3.79
N ASP A 159 -0.80 1.06 3.99
CA ASP A 159 -0.10 0.28 5.02
C ASP A 159 -0.22 0.89 6.43
N VAL A 160 -1.18 1.79 6.66
CA VAL A 160 -1.52 2.33 7.98
C VAL A 160 -1.75 1.19 8.98
N PRO A 161 -1.19 1.26 10.20
CA PRO A 161 -0.37 2.34 10.76
C PRO A 161 1.15 2.22 10.51
N ILE A 162 1.60 1.21 9.77
CA ILE A 162 3.01 0.80 9.69
C ILE A 162 3.82 1.67 8.70
N TYR A 163 3.24 2.01 7.54
CA TYR A 163 3.91 2.82 6.50
C TYR A 163 5.31 2.29 6.12
N ARG A 164 5.40 1.03 5.70
CA ARG A 164 6.69 0.41 5.31
C ARG A 164 7.32 1.10 4.10
N SER A 165 8.44 1.80 4.33
CA SER A 165 9.21 2.52 3.29
C SER A 165 9.65 1.61 2.14
N GLU A 166 9.82 0.31 2.38
CA GLU A 166 10.20 -0.69 1.37
C GLU A 166 9.14 -0.83 0.27
N LEU A 167 7.89 -0.44 0.53
CA LEU A 167 6.82 -0.40 -0.46
C LEU A 167 7.04 0.69 -1.52
N LEU A 168 7.91 1.68 -1.25
CA LEU A 168 8.24 2.78 -2.15
C LEU A 168 9.49 2.51 -3.03
N VAL A 169 10.11 1.33 -2.93
CA VAL A 169 11.29 0.99 -3.75
C VAL A 169 10.96 1.08 -5.24
N GLY A 170 11.81 1.76 -6.01
CA GLY A 170 11.63 2.02 -7.42
C GLY A 170 10.50 3.01 -7.74
N THR A 171 10.14 3.88 -6.79
CA THR A 171 9.24 5.03 -7.01
C THR A 171 10.02 6.34 -6.93
N ALA A 172 9.43 7.44 -7.40
CA ALA A 172 10.07 8.76 -7.30
C ALA A 172 10.18 9.30 -5.86
N VAL A 173 9.60 8.59 -4.87
CA VAL A 173 9.58 8.98 -3.45
C VAL A 173 10.39 7.99 -2.59
N GLU A 174 11.19 7.13 -3.23
CA GLU A 174 12.07 6.21 -2.54
C GLU A 174 13.03 6.96 -1.60
N VAL A 175 13.14 6.48 -0.35
CA VAL A 175 14.14 6.98 0.59
C VAL A 175 15.39 6.12 0.44
N THR A 176 16.36 6.61 -0.33
CA THR A 176 17.69 6.00 -0.39
C THR A 176 18.47 6.36 0.87
N ALA A 177 19.18 5.39 1.45
CA ALA A 177 19.94 5.53 2.69
C ALA A 177 21.03 6.63 2.67
N GLU A 178 21.28 7.27 1.53
CA GLU A 178 22.26 8.35 1.35
C GLU A 178 21.73 9.75 1.71
N ALA A 179 20.46 9.90 2.11
CA ALA A 179 19.85 11.20 2.43
C ALA A 179 19.55 11.41 3.94
N ALA A 180 20.17 10.62 4.83
CA ALA A 180 20.05 10.75 6.29
C ALA A 180 21.36 11.21 6.93
#